data_AF-A0A945PYJ4-F1
#
_entry.id   AF-A0A945PYJ4-F1
#
_cell.length_a   1.000
_cell.length_b   1.000
_cell.length_c   1.000
_cell.angle_alpha   90.00
_cell.angle_beta   90.00
_cell.angle_gamma   90.00
#
_symmetry.space_group_name_H-M   'P 1'
#
loop_
_entity.id
_entity.type
_entity.pdbx_description
1 polymer ?
#
loop_
_entity_poly.entity_id
_entity_poly.type
_entity_poly.pdbx_seq_one_letter_code
_entity_poly.pdbx_strand_id
1 'polypeptide(L)' 'AKRVEAKLGKRVELRGPVPCSIEKMKDNYRFQVWYFTSNIGVLMAELVGIAGTINWPSDVIQVLDADPISLS' A
#
# COMPACT_ATOMS: atom_id res chain seq x y z
N ALA A 1 5.83 -1.01 -2.17
CA ALA A 1 6.70 0.11 -2.62
C ALA A 1 7.65 -0.31 -3.74
N LYS A 2 8.82 -0.92 -3.46
CA LYS A 2 9.89 -1.12 -4.48
C LYS A 2 9.45 -1.82 -5.77
N ARG A 3 8.68 -2.92 -5.68
CA ARG A 3 8.16 -3.62 -6.88
C ARG A 3 7.17 -2.77 -7.69
N VAL A 4 6.38 -1.94 -7.00
CA VAL A 4 5.44 -1.02 -7.63
C VAL A 4 6.19 0.11 -8.34
N GLU A 5 7.17 0.70 -7.68
CA GLU A 5 8.05 1.72 -8.27
C GLU A 5 8.77 1.19 -9.51
N ALA A 6 9.31 -0.03 -9.46
CA ALA A 6 9.96 -0.66 -10.61
C ALA A 6 9.01 -0.91 -11.79
N LYS A 7 7.74 -1.28 -11.53
CA LYS A 7 6.75 -1.62 -12.59
C LYS A 7 6.02 -0.40 -13.14
N LEU A 8 5.65 0.53 -12.27
CA LEU A 8 4.78 1.66 -12.60
C LEU A 8 5.56 2.96 -12.82
N GLY A 9 6.75 3.09 -12.21
CA GLY A 9 7.62 4.25 -12.36
C GLY A 9 6.87 5.55 -12.13
N LYS A 10 7.02 6.50 -13.07
CA LYS A 10 6.41 7.84 -13.01
C LYS A 10 4.88 7.84 -13.15
N ARG A 11 4.23 6.71 -13.41
CA ARG A 11 2.75 6.63 -13.50
C ARG A 11 2.07 6.71 -12.14
N VAL A 12 2.81 6.48 -11.06
CA VAL A 12 2.30 6.55 -9.70
C VAL A 12 3.29 7.31 -8.84
N GLU A 13 2.79 8.26 -8.05
CA GLU A 13 3.60 8.87 -6.99
C GLU A 13 3.48 7.99 -5.74
N LEU A 14 4.62 7.61 -5.16
CA LEU A 14 4.66 6.85 -3.91
C LEU A 14 5.12 7.75 -2.75
N ARG A 15 4.49 7.59 -1.59
CA ARG A 15 5.00 8.12 -0.32
C ARG A 15 5.05 7.05 0.77
N GLY A 16 6.02 7.16 1.67
CA GLY A 16 6.30 6.18 2.72
C GLY A 16 7.32 5.11 2.31
N PRO A 17 7.40 3.98 3.04
CA PRO A 17 6.53 3.59 4.16
C PRO A 17 6.66 4.52 5.37
N VAL A 18 5.53 4.78 6.03
CA VAL A 18 5.47 5.51 7.31
C VAL A 18 4.56 4.77 8.29
N PRO A 19 4.72 4.95 9.60
CA PRO A 19 3.74 4.48 10.59
C PRO A 19 2.34 5.03 10.27
N CYS A 20 1.30 4.24 10.54
CA CYS A 20 -0.07 4.74 10.57
C CYS A 20 -0.27 5.67 11.79
N SER A 21 -1.29 6.54 11.75
CA SER A 21 -1.61 7.46 12.86
C SER A 21 -1.83 6.72 14.19
N ILE A 22 -2.45 5.53 14.13
CA ILE A 22 -2.46 4.56 15.22
C ILE A 22 -1.39 3.51 14.88
N GLU A 23 -0.19 3.72 15.41
CA GLU A 23 0.98 2.90 15.09
C GLU A 23 0.86 1.46 15.61
N LYS A 24 0.32 1.26 16.83
CA LYS A 24 0.15 -0.06 17.43
C LYS A 24 -1.31 -0.34 17.72
N MET A 25 -1.81 -1.49 17.27
CA MET A 25 -3.15 -1.96 17.59
C MET A 25 -3.10 -3.44 17.95
N LYS A 26 -3.51 -3.77 19.18
CA LYS A 26 -3.26 -5.09 19.80
C LYS A 26 -1.74 -5.39 19.76
N ASP A 27 -1.35 -6.49 19.14
CA ASP A 27 0.04 -6.94 19.05
C ASP A 27 0.71 -6.64 17.70
N ASN A 28 0.07 -5.84 16.83
CA ASN A 28 0.58 -5.53 15.51
C ASN A 28 1.00 -4.06 15.39
N TYR A 29 2.15 -3.84 14.74
CA TYR A 29 2.56 -2.53 14.24
C TYR A 29 1.94 -2.27 12.87
N ARG A 30 1.51 -1.04 12.65
CA ARG A 30 0.78 -0.62 11.46
C ARG A 30 1.63 0.38 10.68
N PHE A 31 1.91 0.05 9.43
CA PHE A 31 2.61 0.89 8.48
C PHE A 31 1.74 1.07 7.23
N GLN A 32 1.92 2.20 6.55
CA GLN A 32 1.21 2.54 5.34
C GLN A 32 2.15 3.04 4.25
N VAL A 33 1.76 2.76 3.00
CA VAL A 33 2.38 3.29 1.79
C VAL A 33 1.27 3.95 1.00
N TRP A 34 1.48 5.19 0.60
CA TRP A 34 0.54 5.95 -0.20
C TRP A 34 0.88 5.84 -1.67
N TYR A 35 -0.14 5.60 -2.49
CA TYR A 35 -0.03 5.61 -3.95
C TYR A 35 -0.99 6.66 -4.49
N PHE A 36 -0.46 7.67 -5.18
CA PHE A 36 -1.25 8.69 -5.85
C PHE A 36 -1.25 8.43 -7.35
N THR A 37 -2.44 8.37 -7.93
CA THR A 37 -2.67 8.03 -9.34
C THR A 37 -3.79 8.90 -9.90
N SER A 38 -3.77 9.15 -11.21
CA SER A 38 -4.91 9.73 -11.93
C SER A 38 -5.98 8.71 -12.29
N ASN A 39 -5.70 7.41 -12.17
CA ASN A 39 -6.63 6.33 -12.46
C ASN A 39 -6.52 5.21 -11.41
N ILE A 40 -7.50 5.17 -10.50
CA ILE A 40 -7.53 4.23 -9.39
C ILE A 40 -7.84 2.80 -9.83
N GLY A 41 -8.72 2.60 -10.81
CA GLY A 41 -9.11 1.27 -11.27
C GLY A 41 -7.93 0.49 -11.85
N VAL A 42 -7.14 1.15 -12.70
CA VAL A 42 -5.90 0.56 -13.27
C VAL A 42 -4.89 0.30 -12.17
N LEU A 43 -4.68 1.25 -11.25
CA LEU A 43 -3.73 1.06 -10.16
C LEU A 43 -4.11 -0.11 -9.25
N MET A 44 -5.39 -0.24 -8.89
CA MET A 44 -5.85 -1.32 -8.00
C MET A 44 -5.60 -2.71 -8.62
N ALA A 45 -5.88 -2.88 -9.91
CA ALA A 45 -5.58 -4.13 -10.61
C ALA A 45 -4.08 -4.46 -10.58
N GLU A 46 -3.22 -3.46 -10.81
CA GLU A 46 -1.77 -3.61 -10.76
C GLU A 46 -1.26 -3.94 -9.34
N LEU A 47 -1.79 -3.26 -8.31
CA LEU A 47 -1.42 -3.48 -6.91
C LEU A 47 -1.82 -4.88 -6.44
N VAL A 48 -3.03 -5.34 -6.75
CA VAL A 48 -3.48 -6.71 -6.44
C VAL A 48 -2.59 -7.74 -7.13
N GLY A 49 -2.28 -7.52 -8.41
CA GLY A 49 -1.37 -8.39 -9.15
C GLY A 49 0.03 -8.46 -8.52
N ILE A 50 0.62 -7.33 -8.16
CA ILE A 50 1.93 -7.29 -7.49
C ILE A 50 1.87 -7.94 -6.11
N ALA A 51 0.84 -7.66 -5.31
CA ALA A 51 0.67 -8.22 -3.97
C ALA A 51 0.62 -9.75 -4.00
N GLY A 52 -0.05 -10.33 -5.00
CA GLY A 52 -0.09 -11.79 -5.21
C GLY A 52 1.25 -12.44 -5.56
N THR A 53 2.25 -11.67 -6.01
CA THR A 53 3.61 -12.20 -6.30
C THR A 53 4.55 -12.20 -5.09
N ILE A 54 4.10 -11.65 -3.97
CA ILE A 54 4.93 -11.51 -2.77
C ILE A 54 4.58 -12.67 -1.84
N ASN A 55 5.61 -13.42 -1.43
CA ASN A 55 5.45 -14.46 -0.42
C ASN A 55 5.43 -13.79 0.97
N TRP A 56 4.25 -13.35 1.38
CA TRP A 56 4.08 -12.62 2.63
C TRP A 56 4.33 -13.54 3.84
N PRO A 57 5.03 -13.05 4.87
CA PRO A 57 5.07 -13.74 6.16
C PRO A 57 3.64 -13.95 6.70
N SER A 58 3.41 -15.07 7.39
CA SER A 58 2.07 -15.47 7.85
C SER A 58 1.47 -14.53 8.90
N ASP A 59 2.29 -13.73 9.56
CA ASP A 59 1.93 -12.72 10.55
C ASP A 59 1.68 -11.32 9.93
N VAL A 60 1.87 -11.16 8.61
CA VAL A 60 1.64 -9.89 7.92
C VAL A 60 0.22 -9.84 7.37
N ILE A 61 -0.56 -8.89 7.88
CA ILE A 61 -1.88 -8.54 7.37
C ILE A 61 -1.73 -7.37 6.40
N GLN A 62 -2.37 -7.48 5.22
CA GLN A 62 -2.41 -6.42 4.23
C GLN A 62 -3.82 -5.93 4.01
N VAL A 63 -3.94 -4.62 3.88
CA VAL A 63 -5.17 -3.94 3.50
C VAL A 63 -4.81 -2.99 2.36
N LEU A 64 -5.54 -3.10 1.25
CA LEU A 64 -5.54 -2.10 0.19
C LEU A 64 -6.83 -1.29 0.34
N ASP A 65 -6.68 -0.01 0.61
CA ASP A 65 -7.79 0.92 0.78
C ASP A 65 -7.80 1.91 -0.39
N ALA A 66 -8.97 2.04 -1.02
CA ALA A 66 -9.17 2.87 -2.21
C ALA A 66 -9.91 4.13 -1.80
N ASP A 67 -9.36 5.29 -2.16
CA ASP A 67 -9.84 6.61 -1.69
C ASP A 67 -10.00 6.69 -0.17
N PRO A 68 -8.96 6.31 0.61
CA PRO A 68 -9.06 6.29 2.06
C PRO A 68 -9.26 7.69 2.63
N ILE A 69 -10.24 7.83 3.51
CA ILE A 69 -10.41 9.04 4.32
C ILE A 69 -9.54 8.89 5.55
N SER A 70 -8.49 9.70 5.65
CA SER A 70 -7.73 9.82 6.90
C SER A 70 -8.50 10.71 7.86
N LEU A 71 -9.18 10.10 8.83
CA LEU A 71 -9.67 10.81 10.02
C LEU A 71 -8.42 11.06 10.87
N SER A 72 -7.89 12.28 10.75
CA SER A 72 -6.78 12.77 11.59
C SER A 72 -7.27 13.06 13.00
#